data_AF-A0A8T7D265-F1
#
_entry.id   AF-A0A8T7D265-F1
#
_cell.length_a   1.000
_cell.length_b   1.000
_cell.length_c   1.000
_cell.angle_alpha   90.00
_cell.angle_beta   90.00
_cell.angle_gamma   90.00
#
_symmetry.space_group_name_H-M   'P 1'
#
loop_
_entity.id
_entity.type
_entity.pdbx_description
1 polymer ?
#
loop_
_entity_poly.entity_id
_entity_poly.type
_entity_poly.pdbx_seq_one_letter_code
_entity_poly.pdbx_strand_id
1 'polypeptide(L)'
;MSPRISSELINRDKPSSQANSARNKLVIAMLRHEREKNLRFDKFPPGKAIYLAMLRSSRLHVQEKGKWCFRGPTSNSEQDDPCNFHGVWQRIDTFLDTTEKAPKSLIELNKVLFAPPYGIKAGVLPILFVAMILANQDELAIYQNNLYKPRLTEEMLEHFIKRPDEFSFQRFRIAGLKSSLFKEYAKALFADGETRDLLGIVRPIANFIAELPDYTQKTSRALSEPSQGVRDAFKLSKSPVALLFEEIPKALGYELKEKENDDAAVTGLSQALTESLRELKYCFAGLKNEMYRLCAQGPILIKTSPCRS
;
A
#
# COMPACT_ATOMS: atom_id res chain seq x y z
N MET A 1 -4.09 -31.20 12.49
CA MET A 1 -3.92 -30.24 11.38
C MET A 1 -4.50 -28.86 11.67
N SER A 2 -5.35 -28.68 12.69
CA SER A 2 -5.81 -27.35 13.13
C SER A 2 -4.74 -26.61 13.95
N PRO A 3 -4.63 -25.26 13.85
CA PRO A 3 -3.69 -24.49 14.65
C PRO A 3 -3.98 -24.55 16.16
N ARG A 4 -2.92 -24.63 16.96
CA ARG A 4 -2.96 -24.65 18.43
C ARG A 4 -2.91 -23.21 18.95
N ILE A 5 -4.02 -22.73 19.52
CA ILE A 5 -4.15 -21.36 20.03
C ILE A 5 -4.50 -21.40 21.51
N SER A 6 -3.53 -21.07 22.36
CA SER A 6 -3.65 -21.10 23.83
C SER A 6 -4.24 -19.82 24.41
N SER A 7 -5.32 -19.31 23.82
CA SER A 7 -6.03 -18.12 24.30
C SER A 7 -7.53 -18.33 24.32
N GLU A 8 -8.07 -18.66 25.50
CA GLU A 8 -9.52 -18.87 25.69
C GLU A 8 -10.34 -17.60 25.43
N LEU A 9 -9.73 -16.43 25.59
CA LEU A 9 -10.40 -15.14 25.37
C LEU A 9 -10.84 -14.97 23.91
N ILE A 10 -10.00 -15.35 22.96
CA ILE A 10 -10.24 -15.14 21.52
C ILE A 10 -10.55 -16.41 20.73
N ASN A 11 -10.21 -17.60 21.24
CA ASN A 11 -10.47 -18.88 20.58
C ASN A 11 -11.93 -19.33 20.77
N ARG A 12 -12.86 -18.44 20.38
CA ARG A 12 -14.32 -18.59 20.51
C ARG A 12 -15.02 -17.93 19.32
N ASP A 13 -16.20 -18.44 18.96
CA ASP A 13 -17.01 -17.86 17.88
C ASP A 13 -17.61 -16.50 18.26
N LYS A 14 -17.91 -16.31 19.55
CA LYS A 14 -18.40 -15.03 20.11
C LYS A 14 -17.55 -14.63 21.33
N PRO A 15 -16.43 -13.90 21.14
CA PRO A 15 -15.65 -13.36 22.25
C PRO A 15 -16.45 -12.34 23.07
N SER A 16 -16.10 -12.19 24.35
CA SER A 16 -16.70 -11.16 25.22
C SER A 16 -16.37 -9.73 24.74
N SER A 17 -17.13 -8.74 25.18
CA SER A 17 -16.83 -7.32 24.89
C SER A 17 -15.40 -6.93 25.33
N GLN A 18 -14.96 -7.42 26.49
CA GLN A 18 -13.62 -7.21 27.00
C GLN A 18 -12.55 -7.88 26.11
N ALA A 19 -12.80 -9.11 25.67
CA ALA A 19 -11.90 -9.82 24.76
C ALA A 19 -11.81 -9.13 23.38
N ASN A 20 -12.94 -8.66 22.84
CA ASN A 20 -12.97 -7.88 21.60
C ASN A 20 -12.21 -6.56 21.74
N SER A 21 -12.38 -5.84 22.85
CA SER A 21 -11.61 -4.62 23.13
C SER A 21 -10.11 -4.90 23.19
N ALA A 22 -9.70 -5.98 23.87
CA ALA A 22 -8.30 -6.40 23.96
C ALA A 22 -7.72 -6.78 22.59
N ARG A 23 -8.46 -7.54 21.79
CA ARG A 23 -8.10 -7.91 20.42
C ARG A 23 -7.92 -6.68 19.53
N ASN A 24 -8.85 -5.73 19.58
CA ASN A 24 -8.78 -4.53 18.75
C ASN A 24 -7.55 -3.68 19.13
N LYS A 25 -7.27 -3.51 20.43
CA LYS A 25 -6.04 -2.85 20.90
C LYS A 25 -4.77 -3.56 20.43
N LEU A 26 -4.78 -4.90 20.42
CA LEU A 26 -3.68 -5.69 19.87
C LEU A 26 -3.49 -5.43 18.37
N VAL A 27 -4.55 -5.48 17.57
CA VAL A 27 -4.48 -5.23 16.12
C VAL A 27 -3.91 -3.85 15.80
N ILE A 28 -4.30 -2.81 16.55
CA ILE A 28 -3.71 -1.47 16.40
C ILE A 28 -2.21 -1.48 16.78
N ALA A 29 -1.84 -2.18 17.85
CA ALA A 29 -0.43 -2.32 18.23
C ALA A 29 0.39 -3.09 17.18
N MET A 30 -0.20 -4.08 16.51
CA MET A 30 0.45 -4.80 15.39
C MET A 30 0.85 -3.84 14.28
N LEU A 31 -0.01 -2.88 13.92
CA LEU A 31 0.28 -1.88 12.89
C LEU A 31 1.31 -0.83 13.35
N ARG A 32 1.17 -0.30 14.58
CA ARG A 32 2.03 0.78 15.08
C ARG A 32 3.45 0.32 15.40
N HIS A 33 3.57 -0.90 15.91
CA HIS A 33 4.78 -1.40 16.57
C HIS A 33 5.25 -2.73 15.95
N GLU A 34 4.95 -2.97 14.66
CA GLU A 34 5.34 -4.20 13.93
C GLU A 34 6.85 -4.51 13.99
N ARG A 35 7.70 -3.48 14.12
CA ARG A 35 9.16 -3.63 14.15
C ARG A 35 9.73 -3.67 15.57
N GLU A 36 8.88 -3.69 16.58
CA GLU A 36 9.28 -3.63 17.98
C GLU A 36 9.00 -4.96 18.71
N LYS A 37 9.92 -5.34 19.60
CA LYS A 37 9.75 -6.52 20.45
C LYS A 37 8.44 -6.41 21.23
N ASN A 38 7.66 -7.49 21.22
CA ASN A 38 6.37 -7.57 21.91
C ASN A 38 5.39 -6.44 21.54
N LEU A 39 5.50 -5.85 20.35
CA LEU A 39 4.65 -4.73 19.90
C LEU A 39 4.62 -3.57 20.92
N ARG A 40 5.75 -3.36 21.61
CA ARG A 40 5.94 -2.32 22.64
C ARG A 40 5.01 -2.46 23.87
N PHE A 41 4.52 -3.67 24.17
CA PHE A 41 3.79 -3.89 25.42
C PHE A 41 4.75 -3.97 26.63
N ASP A 42 4.88 -2.87 27.36
CA ASP A 42 5.67 -2.83 28.61
C ASP A 42 4.94 -3.54 29.76
N LYS A 43 3.68 -3.14 30.02
CA LYS A 43 2.82 -3.77 31.04
C LYS A 43 2.22 -5.10 30.54
N PHE A 44 1.35 -5.73 31.34
CA PHE A 44 0.62 -6.94 30.96
C PHE A 44 -0.89 -6.71 30.79
N PRO A 45 -1.33 -5.90 29.79
CA PRO A 45 -2.74 -5.79 29.46
C PRO A 45 -3.25 -7.10 28.82
N PRO A 46 -4.58 -7.32 28.79
CA PRO A 46 -5.16 -8.51 28.14
C PRO A 46 -4.72 -8.71 26.67
N GLY A 47 -4.48 -7.62 25.92
CA GLY A 47 -3.95 -7.69 24.55
C GLY A 47 -2.56 -8.33 24.45
N LYS A 48 -1.68 -8.12 25.43
CA LYS A 48 -0.36 -8.77 25.48
C LYS A 48 -0.49 -10.27 25.71
N ALA A 49 -1.43 -10.70 26.55
CA ALA A 49 -1.68 -12.12 26.76
C ALA A 49 -2.13 -12.81 25.47
N ILE A 50 -3.02 -12.18 24.69
CA ILE A 50 -3.43 -12.66 23.37
C ILE A 50 -2.24 -12.72 22.40
N TYR A 51 -1.43 -11.66 22.35
CA TYR A 51 -0.21 -11.62 21.53
C TYR A 51 0.74 -12.79 21.86
N LEU A 52 1.01 -13.02 23.15
CA LEU A 52 1.91 -14.08 23.58
C LEU A 52 1.37 -15.47 23.23
N ALA A 53 0.07 -15.68 23.44
CA ALA A 53 -0.60 -16.97 23.24
C ALA A 53 -0.81 -17.34 21.77
N MET A 54 -0.89 -16.36 20.88
CA MET A 54 -1.11 -16.57 19.45
C MET A 54 0.14 -16.20 18.64
N LEU A 55 0.50 -14.93 18.54
CA LEU A 55 1.52 -14.45 17.60
C LEU A 55 2.94 -14.84 17.99
N ARG A 56 3.26 -14.79 19.28
CA ARG A 56 4.62 -15.09 19.77
C ARG A 56 4.87 -16.60 19.84
N SER A 57 3.94 -17.36 20.40
CA SER A 57 4.03 -18.82 20.53
C SER A 57 4.10 -19.52 19.17
N SER A 58 3.30 -19.07 18.20
CA SER A 58 3.28 -19.61 16.84
C SER A 58 4.38 -19.08 15.91
N ARG A 59 5.26 -18.21 16.42
CA ARG A 59 6.33 -17.58 15.64
C ARG A 59 5.82 -16.78 14.43
N LEU A 60 4.60 -16.26 14.48
CA LEU A 60 4.07 -15.35 13.46
C LEU A 60 4.62 -13.92 13.58
N HIS A 61 5.19 -13.58 14.74
CA HIS A 61 5.95 -12.35 14.97
C HIS A 61 7.32 -12.67 15.57
N VAL A 62 8.37 -12.46 14.78
CA VAL A 62 9.74 -12.93 15.06
C VAL A 62 10.74 -11.83 14.82
N GLN A 63 11.96 -12.06 15.31
CA GLN A 63 13.11 -11.21 15.00
C GLN A 63 13.92 -11.87 13.89
N GLU A 64 14.09 -11.18 12.77
CA GLU A 64 14.92 -11.59 11.65
C GLU A 64 15.94 -10.50 11.33
N LYS A 65 17.21 -10.88 11.20
CA LYS A 65 18.33 -9.95 10.92
C LYS A 65 18.33 -8.71 11.83
N GLY A 66 17.97 -8.90 13.10
CA GLY A 66 17.92 -7.84 14.12
C GLY A 66 16.64 -7.00 14.16
N LYS A 67 15.75 -7.09 13.16
CA LYS A 67 14.47 -6.35 13.10
C LYS A 67 13.30 -7.29 13.40
N TRP A 68 12.25 -6.78 14.04
CA TRP A 68 11.02 -7.56 14.20
C TRP A 68 10.14 -7.43 12.96
N CYS A 69 9.47 -8.52 12.60
CA CYS A 69 8.57 -8.58 11.47
C CYS A 69 7.53 -9.68 11.65
N PHE A 70 6.44 -9.57 10.89
CA PHE A 70 5.45 -10.63 10.73
C PHE A 70 5.85 -11.56 9.60
N ARG A 71 5.72 -12.86 9.80
CA ARG A 71 5.86 -13.87 8.75
C ARG A 71 5.04 -15.11 9.03
N GLY A 72 4.84 -15.93 8.02
CA GLY A 72 4.28 -17.27 8.17
C GLY A 72 5.35 -18.33 8.47
N PRO A 73 4.94 -19.53 8.89
CA PRO A 73 5.80 -20.70 8.89
C PRO A 73 6.04 -21.19 7.45
N THR A 74 7.30 -21.40 7.08
CA THR A 74 7.73 -21.90 5.78
C THR A 74 7.77 -23.43 5.71
N SER A 75 7.77 -24.10 6.86
CA SER A 75 7.70 -25.55 6.98
C SER A 75 6.75 -25.99 8.09
N ASN A 76 6.39 -27.27 8.11
CA ASN A 76 5.62 -27.90 9.18
C ASN A 76 6.52 -28.46 10.31
N SER A 77 7.81 -28.11 10.32
CA SER A 77 8.74 -28.53 11.36
C SER A 77 8.39 -27.90 12.71
N GLU A 78 8.61 -28.59 13.81
CA GLU A 78 8.28 -28.06 15.15
C GLU A 78 9.09 -26.80 15.51
N GLN A 79 10.31 -26.65 14.95
CA GLN A 79 11.11 -25.45 15.17
C GLN A 79 10.52 -24.19 14.50
N ASP A 80 9.88 -24.35 13.35
CA ASP A 80 9.32 -23.23 12.58
C ASP A 80 7.81 -23.04 12.82
N ASP A 81 7.07 -24.13 12.98
CA ASP A 81 5.62 -24.14 13.17
C ASP A 81 5.18 -24.87 14.47
N PRO A 82 5.60 -24.39 15.65
CA PRO A 82 5.26 -25.00 16.94
C PRO A 82 3.76 -25.00 17.24
N CYS A 83 2.96 -24.19 16.54
CA CYS A 83 1.52 -24.10 16.74
C CYS A 83 0.69 -24.62 15.57
N ASN A 84 1.31 -25.29 14.58
CA ASN A 84 0.62 -25.90 13.44
C ASN A 84 -0.22 -24.89 12.61
N PHE A 85 0.31 -23.68 12.40
CA PHE A 85 -0.23 -22.61 11.56
C PHE A 85 0.14 -22.73 10.07
N HIS A 86 1.10 -23.57 9.69
CA HIS A 86 1.58 -23.68 8.31
C HIS A 86 0.43 -23.94 7.32
N GLY A 87 -0.44 -24.90 7.63
CA GLY A 87 -1.58 -25.23 6.75
C GLY A 87 -2.56 -24.06 6.57
N VAL A 88 -2.90 -23.34 7.64
CA VAL A 88 -3.81 -22.20 7.54
C VAL A 88 -3.17 -21.03 6.79
N TRP A 89 -1.89 -20.78 7.05
CA TRP A 89 -1.13 -19.73 6.39
C TRP A 89 -1.03 -19.99 4.89
N GLN A 90 -0.63 -21.20 4.50
CA GLN A 90 -0.54 -21.61 3.09
C GLN A 90 -1.88 -21.50 2.37
N ARG A 91 -3.00 -21.80 3.06
CA ARG A 91 -4.34 -21.67 2.47
C ARG A 91 -4.72 -20.23 2.16
N ILE A 92 -4.38 -19.29 3.07
CA ILE A 92 -4.58 -17.85 2.86
C ILE A 92 -3.65 -17.36 1.76
N ASP A 93 -2.39 -17.79 1.77
CA ASP A 93 -1.39 -17.43 0.76
C ASP A 93 -1.81 -17.85 -0.66
N THR A 94 -2.27 -19.10 -0.80
CA THR A 94 -2.82 -19.63 -2.07
C THR A 94 -4.05 -18.83 -2.52
N PHE A 95 -4.88 -18.37 -1.59
CA PHE A 95 -6.01 -17.52 -1.94
C PHE A 95 -5.57 -16.16 -2.47
N LEU A 96 -4.55 -15.55 -1.84
CA LEU A 96 -3.98 -14.29 -2.30
C LEU A 96 -3.39 -14.42 -3.72
N ASP A 97 -2.80 -15.55 -4.09
CA ASP A 97 -2.37 -15.79 -5.48
C ASP A 97 -3.52 -15.69 -6.48
N THR A 98 -4.74 -16.08 -6.08
CA THR A 98 -5.92 -15.95 -6.96
C THR A 98 -6.40 -14.52 -7.14
N THR A 99 -5.86 -13.57 -6.36
CA THR A 99 -6.23 -12.15 -6.41
C THR A 99 -5.40 -11.36 -7.42
N GLU A 100 -4.34 -11.94 -8.01
CA GLU A 100 -3.45 -11.23 -8.93
C GLU A 100 -4.19 -10.55 -10.08
N LYS A 101 -5.23 -11.19 -10.61
CA LYS A 101 -6.06 -10.65 -11.70
C LYS A 101 -7.09 -9.62 -11.24
N ALA A 102 -7.63 -9.76 -10.03
CA ALA A 102 -8.69 -8.91 -9.51
C ALA A 102 -8.72 -8.94 -7.97
N PRO A 103 -8.92 -7.80 -7.30
CA PRO A 103 -9.04 -7.75 -5.84
C PRO A 103 -10.18 -8.65 -5.32
N LYS A 104 -9.94 -9.38 -4.23
CA LYS A 104 -10.97 -10.20 -3.56
C LYS A 104 -11.01 -9.96 -2.06
N SER A 105 -12.15 -10.23 -1.43
CA SER A 105 -12.30 -10.06 0.02
C SER A 105 -11.81 -11.29 0.76
N LEU A 106 -11.06 -11.09 1.85
CA LEU A 106 -10.66 -12.18 2.75
C LEU A 106 -11.85 -12.88 3.42
N ILE A 107 -13.04 -12.28 3.43
CA ILE A 107 -14.26 -12.93 3.94
C ILE A 107 -14.61 -14.19 3.16
N GLU A 108 -14.24 -14.27 1.88
CA GLU A 108 -14.46 -15.46 1.06
C GLU A 108 -13.79 -16.71 1.66
N LEU A 109 -12.74 -16.51 2.46
CA LEU A 109 -12.06 -17.58 3.18
C LEU A 109 -12.77 -18.02 4.46
N ASN A 110 -13.67 -17.21 5.04
CA ASN A 110 -14.23 -17.49 6.37
C ASN A 110 -14.85 -18.89 6.45
N LYS A 111 -15.71 -19.26 5.49
CA LYS A 111 -16.34 -20.59 5.46
C LYS A 111 -15.31 -21.72 5.41
N VAL A 112 -14.24 -21.54 4.64
CA VAL A 112 -13.16 -22.52 4.49
C VAL A 112 -12.35 -22.61 5.78
N LEU A 113 -11.99 -21.48 6.39
CA LEU A 113 -11.16 -21.43 7.60
C LEU A 113 -11.91 -21.93 8.84
N PHE A 114 -13.23 -21.81 8.88
CA PHE A 114 -14.07 -22.32 9.95
C PHE A 114 -14.25 -23.84 9.90
N ALA A 115 -14.20 -24.43 8.70
CA ALA A 115 -14.38 -25.87 8.51
C ALA A 115 -13.08 -26.66 8.83
N PRO A 116 -13.19 -27.98 9.08
CA PRO A 116 -12.04 -28.87 9.04
C PRO A 116 -11.30 -28.77 7.68
N PRO A 117 -9.97 -28.90 7.64
CA PRO A 117 -9.07 -29.27 8.75
C PRO A 117 -8.62 -28.09 9.64
N TYR A 118 -9.00 -26.84 9.31
CA TYR A 118 -8.48 -25.64 9.98
C TYR A 118 -9.18 -25.32 11.29
N GLY A 119 -10.52 -25.31 11.31
CA GLY A 119 -11.32 -25.10 12.52
C GLY A 119 -11.08 -23.78 13.26
N ILE A 120 -10.70 -22.71 12.53
CA ILE A 120 -10.40 -21.40 13.12
C ILE A 120 -11.68 -20.79 13.68
N LYS A 121 -11.59 -20.21 14.88
CA LYS A 121 -12.70 -19.49 15.51
C LYS A 121 -12.78 -18.04 15.04
N ALA A 122 -13.99 -17.50 14.93
CA ALA A 122 -14.22 -16.14 14.43
C ALA A 122 -13.46 -15.05 15.23
N GLY A 123 -13.28 -15.24 16.54
CA GLY A 123 -12.50 -14.32 17.38
C GLY A 123 -11.02 -14.19 17.01
N VAL A 124 -10.45 -15.21 16.36
CA VAL A 124 -9.03 -15.29 15.95
C VAL A 124 -8.79 -14.58 14.62
N LEU A 125 -9.76 -14.64 13.69
CA LEU A 125 -9.58 -14.19 12.30
C LEU A 125 -9.02 -12.77 12.16
N PRO A 126 -9.46 -11.75 12.92
CA PRO A 126 -8.92 -10.40 12.74
C PRO A 126 -7.42 -10.31 13.02
N ILE A 127 -6.91 -11.04 14.00
CA ILE A 127 -5.46 -11.07 14.28
C ILE A 127 -4.73 -11.80 13.16
N LEU A 128 -5.26 -12.94 12.70
CA LEU A 128 -4.64 -13.74 11.65
C LEU A 128 -4.57 -12.98 10.32
N PHE A 129 -5.67 -12.35 9.90
CA PHE A 129 -5.72 -11.55 8.68
C PHE A 129 -4.78 -10.35 8.74
N VAL A 130 -4.75 -9.62 9.86
CA VAL A 130 -3.83 -8.49 10.00
C VAL A 130 -2.37 -8.95 9.99
N ALA A 131 -2.05 -10.08 10.63
CA ALA A 131 -0.71 -10.66 10.55
C ALA A 131 -0.33 -11.01 9.10
N MET A 132 -1.26 -11.57 8.31
CA MET A 132 -1.03 -11.84 6.89
C MET A 132 -0.83 -10.57 6.06
N ILE A 133 -1.65 -9.54 6.30
CA ILE A 133 -1.54 -8.26 5.59
C ILE A 133 -0.18 -7.62 5.87
N LEU A 134 0.25 -7.56 7.14
CA LEU A 134 1.53 -6.98 7.53
C LEU A 134 2.73 -7.79 7.03
N ALA A 135 2.61 -9.13 6.99
CA ALA A 135 3.65 -10.01 6.45
C ALA A 135 3.84 -9.87 4.93
N ASN A 136 2.84 -9.38 4.21
CA ASN A 136 2.85 -9.27 2.74
C ASN A 136 2.67 -7.82 2.26
N GLN A 137 2.92 -6.84 3.13
CA GLN A 137 2.59 -5.43 2.86
C GLN A 137 3.28 -4.87 1.62
N ASP A 138 4.43 -5.41 1.25
CA ASP A 138 5.24 -4.99 0.10
C ASP A 138 4.70 -5.53 -1.24
N GLU A 139 3.88 -6.58 -1.20
CA GLU A 139 3.33 -7.29 -2.37
C GLU A 139 1.79 -7.34 -2.38
N LEU A 140 1.14 -6.57 -1.49
CA LEU A 140 -0.30 -6.62 -1.29
C LEU A 140 -0.92 -5.23 -1.36
N ALA A 141 -1.72 -5.00 -2.41
CA ALA A 141 -2.53 -3.80 -2.54
C ALA A 141 -3.84 -3.94 -1.75
N ILE A 142 -4.20 -2.90 -1.01
CA ILE A 142 -5.38 -2.85 -0.14
C ILE A 142 -6.42 -1.94 -0.79
N TYR A 143 -7.67 -2.37 -0.79
CA TYR A 143 -8.80 -1.64 -1.32
C TYR A 143 -9.88 -1.52 -0.25
N GLN A 144 -10.54 -0.37 -0.21
CA GLN A 144 -11.72 -0.15 0.61
C GLN A 144 -12.80 0.46 -0.27
N ASN A 145 -13.97 -0.17 -0.35
CA ASN A 145 -15.06 0.23 -1.23
C ASN A 145 -14.61 0.38 -2.70
N ASN A 146 -13.80 -0.60 -3.17
CA ASN A 146 -13.18 -0.64 -4.51
C ASN A 146 -12.24 0.54 -4.83
N LEU A 147 -11.87 1.34 -3.83
CA LEU A 147 -10.86 2.38 -3.96
C LEU A 147 -9.56 1.89 -3.37
N TYR A 148 -8.49 1.96 -4.15
CA TYR A 148 -7.16 1.64 -3.66
C TYR A 148 -6.77 2.54 -2.50
N LYS A 149 -6.16 1.94 -1.49
CA LYS A 149 -5.66 2.60 -0.30
C LYS A 149 -4.15 2.46 -0.26
N PRO A 150 -3.41 3.58 -0.34
CA PRO A 150 -1.96 3.55 -0.38
C PRO A 150 -1.41 2.82 0.83
N ARG A 151 -1.90 3.16 2.02
CA ARG A 151 -1.41 2.66 3.31
C ARG A 151 -2.56 2.12 4.15
N LEU A 152 -2.28 1.08 4.91
CA LEU A 152 -3.16 0.63 5.98
C LEU A 152 -3.09 1.61 7.16
N THR A 153 -4.21 2.24 7.50
CA THR A 153 -4.34 3.13 8.66
C THR A 153 -5.05 2.43 9.81
N GLU A 154 -4.99 3.03 10.99
CA GLU A 154 -5.69 2.52 12.17
C GLU A 154 -7.21 2.58 12.00
N GLU A 155 -7.72 3.68 11.46
CA GLU A 155 -9.14 3.84 11.13
C GLU A 155 -9.60 2.75 10.16
N MET A 156 -8.78 2.43 9.15
CA MET A 156 -9.04 1.33 8.24
C MET A 156 -9.04 -0.02 8.95
N LEU A 157 -8.13 -0.26 9.90
CA LEU A 157 -8.13 -1.50 10.69
C LEU A 157 -9.36 -1.64 11.59
N GLU A 158 -9.75 -0.57 12.27
CA GLU A 158 -10.97 -0.57 13.07
C GLU A 158 -12.20 -0.84 12.22
N HIS A 159 -12.24 -0.26 11.01
CA HIS A 159 -13.30 -0.51 10.06
C HIS A 159 -13.24 -1.95 9.53
N PHE A 160 -12.08 -2.45 9.14
CA PHE A 160 -11.88 -3.82 8.65
C PHE A 160 -12.34 -4.87 9.67
N ILE A 161 -12.13 -4.65 10.97
CA ILE A 161 -12.63 -5.55 12.02
C ILE A 161 -14.17 -5.60 12.06
N LYS A 162 -14.84 -4.49 11.75
CA LYS A 162 -16.31 -4.36 11.82
C LYS A 162 -16.99 -4.75 10.51
N ARG A 163 -16.45 -4.32 9.37
CA ARG A 163 -16.94 -4.52 8.01
C ARG A 163 -15.81 -5.03 7.10
N PRO A 164 -15.33 -6.28 7.31
CA PRO A 164 -14.29 -6.83 6.46
C PRO A 164 -14.75 -7.04 5.00
N ASP A 165 -16.06 -6.94 4.73
CA ASP A 165 -16.70 -7.08 3.43
C ASP A 165 -16.42 -5.88 2.53
N GLU A 166 -16.19 -4.70 3.12
CA GLU A 166 -15.83 -3.49 2.38
C GLU A 166 -14.36 -3.47 1.93
N PHE A 167 -13.57 -4.46 2.36
CA PHE A 167 -12.16 -4.56 2.04
C PHE A 167 -11.87 -5.70 1.09
N SER A 168 -11.03 -5.41 0.11
CA SER A 168 -10.47 -6.39 -0.82
C SER A 168 -8.98 -6.19 -0.96
N PHE A 169 -8.30 -7.27 -1.35
CA PHE A 169 -6.85 -7.34 -1.42
C PHE A 169 -6.45 -7.92 -2.78
N GLN A 170 -5.37 -7.39 -3.34
CA GLN A 170 -4.77 -7.88 -4.58
C GLN A 170 -3.28 -8.06 -4.37
N ARG A 171 -2.82 -9.32 -4.48
CA ARG A 171 -1.40 -9.66 -4.52
C ARG A 171 -0.83 -9.24 -5.87
N PHE A 172 0.42 -8.81 -5.87
CA PHE A 172 1.15 -8.56 -7.09
C PHE A 172 2.57 -9.09 -6.96
N ARG A 173 3.05 -9.74 -8.02
CA ARG A 173 4.42 -10.25 -8.11
C ARG A 173 5.18 -9.43 -9.13
N ILE A 174 6.30 -8.86 -8.70
CA ILE A 174 7.19 -8.12 -9.59
C ILE A 174 8.22 -9.12 -10.12
N ALA A 175 7.99 -9.64 -11.33
CA ALA A 175 8.92 -10.55 -12.01
C ALA A 175 9.20 -10.09 -13.45
N GLY A 176 10.35 -10.49 -14.00
CA GLY A 176 10.74 -10.19 -15.38
C GLY A 176 10.82 -8.69 -15.67
N LEU A 177 10.23 -8.27 -16.80
CA LEU A 177 10.20 -6.87 -17.26
C LEU A 177 9.68 -5.88 -16.20
N LYS A 178 8.67 -6.27 -15.41
CA LYS A 178 8.14 -5.44 -14.32
C LYS A 178 9.19 -5.16 -13.25
N SER A 179 10.13 -6.08 -13.02
CA SER A 179 11.24 -5.88 -12.09
C SER A 179 12.28 -4.90 -12.61
N SER A 180 12.64 -5.00 -13.89
CA SER A 180 13.54 -4.03 -14.54
C SER A 180 12.95 -2.63 -14.51
N LEU A 181 11.67 -2.50 -14.88
CA LEU A 181 10.99 -1.20 -14.86
C LEU A 181 10.86 -0.63 -13.45
N PHE A 182 10.50 -1.47 -12.47
CA PHE A 182 10.43 -1.05 -11.07
C PHE A 182 11.78 -0.50 -10.57
N LYS A 183 12.89 -1.17 -10.90
CA LYS A 183 14.24 -0.72 -10.52
C LYS A 183 14.61 0.61 -11.18
N GLU A 184 14.29 0.80 -12.45
CA GLU A 184 14.57 2.06 -13.14
C GLU A 184 13.70 3.21 -12.62
N TYR A 185 12.43 2.96 -12.27
CA TYR A 185 11.62 3.96 -11.57
C TYR A 185 12.17 4.31 -10.20
N ALA A 186 12.59 3.31 -9.40
CA ALA A 186 13.18 3.56 -8.09
C ALA A 186 14.42 4.46 -8.21
N LYS A 187 15.29 4.14 -9.16
CA LYS A 187 16.55 4.85 -9.41
C LYS A 187 16.35 6.27 -9.92
N ALA A 188 15.41 6.50 -10.85
CA ALA A 188 15.19 7.82 -11.41
C ALA A 188 14.48 8.77 -10.44
N LEU A 189 13.59 8.24 -9.60
CA LEU A 189 12.78 9.05 -8.70
C LEU A 189 13.41 9.23 -7.31
N PHE A 190 14.26 8.30 -6.87
CA PHE A 190 14.86 8.32 -5.54
C PHE A 190 16.37 8.06 -5.62
N ALA A 191 17.15 9.10 -5.28
CA ALA A 191 18.61 9.09 -5.39
C ALA A 191 19.34 8.72 -4.07
N ASP A 192 18.69 7.97 -3.19
CA ASP A 192 19.22 7.65 -1.84
C ASP A 192 19.68 6.19 -1.67
N GLY A 193 19.55 5.36 -2.71
CA GLY A 193 19.99 3.96 -2.68
C GLY A 193 19.17 3.06 -1.77
N GLU A 194 18.05 3.54 -1.21
CA GLU A 194 17.18 2.72 -0.38
C GLU A 194 16.37 1.73 -1.23
N THR A 195 16.34 0.47 -0.79
CA THR A 195 15.46 -0.54 -1.38
C THR A 195 14.02 -0.20 -1.05
N ARG A 196 13.20 0.02 -2.08
CA ARG A 196 11.77 0.29 -1.96
C ARG A 196 10.97 -0.88 -2.50
N ASP A 197 9.76 -1.03 -2.00
CA ASP A 197 8.70 -1.85 -2.56
C ASP A 197 7.87 -1.03 -3.57
N LEU A 198 6.92 -1.68 -4.25
CA LEU A 198 6.04 -1.00 -5.22
C LEU A 198 5.32 0.20 -4.61
N LEU A 199 4.80 0.00 -3.40
CA LEU A 199 4.06 1.05 -2.71
C LEU A 199 4.98 2.17 -2.24
N GLY A 200 6.24 1.87 -1.91
CA GLY A 200 7.29 2.85 -1.62
C GLY A 200 7.58 3.80 -2.78
N ILE A 201 7.36 3.38 -4.04
CA ILE A 201 7.45 4.27 -5.21
C ILE A 201 6.14 5.02 -5.44
N VAL A 202 5.00 4.32 -5.43
CA VAL A 202 3.71 4.91 -5.81
C VAL A 202 3.25 5.96 -4.79
N ARG A 203 3.42 5.70 -3.49
CA ARG A 203 2.89 6.56 -2.42
C ARG A 203 3.46 7.99 -2.45
N PRO A 204 4.79 8.22 -2.53
CA PRO A 204 5.32 9.58 -2.58
C PRO A 204 4.82 10.37 -3.79
N ILE A 205 4.70 9.72 -4.96
CA ILE A 205 4.25 10.37 -6.19
C ILE A 205 2.76 10.72 -6.10
N ALA A 206 1.94 9.79 -5.58
CA ALA A 206 0.52 10.04 -5.37
C ALA A 206 0.28 11.22 -4.41
N ASN A 207 1.04 11.30 -3.32
CA ASN A 207 0.97 12.44 -2.39
C ASN A 207 1.38 13.75 -3.08
N PHE A 208 2.50 13.73 -3.81
CA PHE A 208 2.96 14.88 -4.59
C PHE A 208 1.88 15.39 -5.55
N ILE A 209 1.19 14.49 -6.27
CA ILE A 209 0.12 14.85 -7.21
C ILE A 209 -1.11 15.40 -6.50
N ALA A 210 -1.47 14.84 -5.34
CA ALA A 210 -2.58 15.34 -4.53
C ALA A 210 -2.31 16.75 -3.96
N GLU A 211 -1.05 17.08 -3.67
CA GLU A 211 -0.60 18.38 -3.15
C GLU A 211 -0.37 19.44 -4.24
N LEU A 212 -0.50 19.09 -5.52
CA LEU A 212 -0.35 20.06 -6.61
C LEU A 212 -1.37 21.20 -6.50
N PRO A 213 -1.00 22.46 -6.85
CA PRO A 213 -1.93 23.57 -6.90
C PRO A 213 -3.13 23.28 -7.80
N ASP A 214 -4.31 23.78 -7.42
CA ASP A 214 -5.58 23.66 -8.17
C ASP A 214 -5.45 23.95 -9.67
N TYR A 215 -4.62 24.93 -10.03
CA TYR A 215 -4.33 25.25 -11.42
C TYR A 215 -3.67 24.08 -12.17
N THR A 216 -2.53 23.57 -11.65
CA THR A 216 -1.82 22.43 -12.24
C THR A 216 -2.71 21.19 -12.32
N GLN A 217 -3.58 21.02 -11.33
CA GLN A 217 -4.52 19.91 -11.28
C GLN A 217 -5.56 19.93 -12.40
N LYS A 218 -5.89 21.08 -12.97
CA LYS A 218 -7.01 21.27 -13.91
C LYS A 218 -6.60 21.75 -15.30
N THR A 219 -5.45 22.41 -15.43
CA THR A 219 -5.02 23.00 -16.70
C THR A 219 -4.63 21.94 -17.72
N SER A 220 -5.09 22.11 -18.96
CA SER A 220 -4.69 21.30 -20.12
C SER A 220 -3.83 22.08 -21.11
N ARG A 221 -3.83 23.41 -21.03
CA ARG A 221 -3.08 24.26 -21.98
C ARG A 221 -1.60 24.42 -21.61
N ALA A 222 -1.28 24.33 -20.33
CA ALA A 222 0.05 24.58 -19.79
C ALA A 222 0.85 23.30 -19.49
N LEU A 223 0.37 22.14 -19.95
CA LEU A 223 0.99 20.85 -19.73
C LEU A 223 1.03 20.08 -21.06
N SER A 224 2.12 19.37 -21.31
CA SER A 224 2.20 18.41 -22.41
C SER A 224 1.17 17.28 -22.28
N GLU A 225 0.79 16.63 -23.40
CA GLU A 225 -0.13 15.48 -23.38
C GLU A 225 0.38 14.34 -22.48
N PRO A 226 1.67 13.95 -22.49
CA PRO A 226 2.21 12.93 -21.58
C PRO A 226 2.04 13.31 -20.10
N SER A 227 2.32 14.57 -19.73
CA SER A 227 2.16 15.05 -18.35
C SER A 227 0.71 15.08 -17.88
N GLN A 228 -0.23 15.42 -18.79
CA GLN A 228 -1.66 15.32 -18.51
C GLN A 228 -2.05 13.85 -18.28
N GLY A 229 -1.59 12.95 -19.14
CA GLY A 229 -1.83 11.52 -19.01
C GLY A 229 -1.31 10.94 -17.69
N VAL A 230 -0.09 11.29 -17.27
CA VAL A 230 0.47 10.85 -15.98
C VAL A 230 -0.35 11.40 -14.81
N ARG A 231 -0.67 12.70 -14.81
CA ARG A 231 -1.51 13.31 -13.77
C ARG A 231 -2.87 12.61 -13.66
N ASP A 232 -3.52 12.37 -14.79
CA ASP A 232 -4.86 11.80 -14.84
C ASP A 232 -4.83 10.30 -14.48
N ALA A 233 -3.79 9.56 -14.86
CA ALA A 233 -3.55 8.20 -14.40
C ALA A 233 -3.50 8.14 -12.87
N PHE A 234 -2.69 8.98 -12.19
CA PHE A 234 -2.66 9.00 -10.72
C PHE A 234 -3.99 9.42 -10.07
N LYS A 235 -4.80 10.24 -10.74
CA LYS A 235 -6.13 10.65 -10.24
C LYS A 235 -7.19 9.57 -10.39
N LEU A 236 -7.16 8.83 -11.49
CA LEU A 236 -8.20 7.88 -11.89
C LEU A 236 -7.86 6.44 -11.54
N SER A 237 -6.57 6.14 -11.36
CA SER A 237 -6.09 4.78 -11.18
C SER A 237 -6.70 4.16 -9.94
N LYS A 238 -7.16 2.94 -10.15
CA LYS A 238 -7.68 2.11 -9.07
C LYS A 238 -6.66 1.10 -8.60
N SER A 239 -5.52 0.92 -9.26
CA SER A 239 -4.54 -0.11 -8.89
C SER A 239 -3.11 0.40 -9.09
N PRO A 240 -2.24 0.34 -8.07
CA PRO A 240 -0.82 0.73 -8.19
C PRO A 240 -0.05 -0.06 -9.25
N VAL A 241 -0.47 -1.31 -9.44
CA VAL A 241 0.16 -2.24 -10.39
C VAL A 241 -0.21 -1.82 -11.80
N ALA A 242 -1.50 -1.63 -12.05
CA ALA A 242 -1.97 -1.10 -13.33
C ALA A 242 -1.38 0.29 -13.59
N LEU A 243 -1.32 1.14 -12.56
CA LEU A 243 -0.74 2.47 -12.64
C LEU A 243 0.69 2.45 -13.18
N LEU A 244 1.60 1.71 -12.52
CA LEU A 244 3.01 1.69 -12.90
C LEU A 244 3.29 0.90 -14.18
N PHE A 245 2.57 -0.20 -14.43
CA PHE A 245 2.93 -1.14 -15.50
C PHE A 245 2.03 -1.08 -16.73
N GLU A 246 0.91 -0.34 -16.69
CA GLU A 246 -0.03 -0.25 -17.80
C GLU A 246 -0.41 1.21 -18.10
N GLU A 247 -0.92 1.94 -17.11
CA GLU A 247 -1.50 3.27 -17.29
C GLU A 247 -0.44 4.35 -17.53
N ILE A 248 0.64 4.40 -16.73
CA ILE A 248 1.76 5.32 -16.93
C ILE A 248 2.50 5.04 -18.25
N PRO A 249 2.90 3.79 -18.57
CA PRO A 249 3.52 3.48 -19.85
C PRO A 249 2.65 3.94 -21.02
N LYS A 250 1.35 3.61 -20.99
CA LYS A 250 0.40 4.02 -22.02
C LYS A 250 0.25 5.54 -22.11
N ALA A 251 0.19 6.24 -20.99
CA ALA A 251 0.13 7.70 -20.95
C ALA A 251 1.38 8.37 -21.54
N LEU A 252 2.54 7.73 -21.40
CA LEU A 252 3.81 8.19 -21.95
C LEU A 252 4.08 7.70 -23.38
N GLY A 253 3.14 6.97 -23.99
CA GLY A 253 3.26 6.46 -25.36
C GLY A 253 4.08 5.17 -25.51
N TYR A 254 4.33 4.45 -24.42
CA TYR A 254 5.06 3.18 -24.40
C TYR A 254 4.11 1.98 -24.30
N GLU A 255 4.29 0.99 -25.17
CA GLU A 255 3.64 -0.32 -25.06
C GLU A 255 4.63 -1.35 -24.53
N LEU A 256 4.45 -1.77 -23.27
CA LEU A 256 5.27 -2.82 -22.68
C LEU A 256 4.81 -4.19 -23.18
N LYS A 257 5.61 -4.82 -24.04
CA LYS A 257 5.40 -6.22 -24.45
C LYS A 257 6.26 -7.14 -23.58
N GLU A 258 5.63 -8.05 -22.84
CA GLU A 258 6.33 -8.98 -21.90
C GLU A 258 7.42 -9.85 -22.54
N LYS A 259 7.46 -9.95 -23.88
CA LYS A 259 8.38 -10.82 -24.62
C LYS A 259 9.72 -10.18 -25.00
N GLU A 260 9.88 -8.87 -24.84
CA GLU A 260 11.12 -8.15 -25.17
C GLU A 260 11.54 -7.30 -23.97
N ASN A 261 12.64 -7.71 -23.30
CA ASN A 261 13.35 -6.82 -22.39
C ASN A 261 14.10 -5.79 -23.24
N ASP A 262 13.41 -4.72 -23.64
CA ASP A 262 14.04 -3.57 -24.27
C ASP A 262 14.48 -2.59 -23.17
N ASP A 263 15.71 -2.78 -22.70
CA ASP A 263 16.32 -1.93 -21.66
C ASP A 263 16.34 -0.44 -22.07
N ALA A 264 16.38 -0.14 -23.38
CA ALA A 264 16.31 1.24 -23.86
C ALA A 264 14.90 1.83 -23.69
N ALA A 265 13.86 1.05 -23.98
CA ALA A 265 12.46 1.45 -23.75
C ALA A 265 12.18 1.66 -22.25
N VAL A 266 12.69 0.78 -21.38
CA VAL A 266 12.57 0.92 -19.92
C VAL A 266 13.26 2.20 -19.42
N THR A 267 14.47 2.48 -19.91
CA THR A 267 15.20 3.70 -19.54
C THR A 267 14.49 4.96 -20.02
N GLY A 268 14.04 4.98 -21.28
CA GLY A 268 13.30 6.11 -21.87
C GLY A 268 11.98 6.40 -21.15
N LEU A 269 11.25 5.35 -20.76
CA LEU A 269 10.02 5.47 -19.99
C LEU A 269 10.26 6.10 -18.60
N SER A 270 11.34 5.71 -17.92
CA SER A 270 11.71 6.30 -16.63
C SER A 270 12.09 7.79 -16.74
N GLN A 271 12.83 8.14 -17.81
CA GLN A 271 13.15 9.54 -18.11
C GLN A 271 11.90 10.36 -18.43
N ALA A 272 11.00 9.86 -19.29
CA ALA A 272 9.76 10.52 -19.65
C ALA A 272 8.84 10.74 -18.43
N LEU A 273 8.78 9.78 -17.50
CA LEU A 273 8.07 9.94 -16.23
C LEU A 273 8.69 11.06 -15.38
N THR A 274 10.01 11.09 -15.27
CA THR A 274 10.73 12.12 -14.49
C THR A 274 10.52 13.52 -15.06
N GLU A 275 10.53 13.66 -16.40
CA GLU A 275 10.23 14.91 -17.10
C GLU A 275 8.79 15.35 -16.86
N SER A 276 7.85 14.41 -16.94
CA SER A 276 6.42 14.69 -16.70
C SER A 276 6.16 15.19 -15.28
N LEU A 277 6.74 14.52 -14.28
CA LEU A 277 6.63 14.94 -12.87
C LEU A 277 7.29 16.31 -12.63
N ARG A 278 8.40 16.58 -13.32
CA ARG A 278 9.07 17.89 -13.28
C ARG A 278 8.18 18.98 -13.87
N GLU A 279 7.56 18.73 -15.02
CA GLU A 279 6.64 19.67 -15.66
C GLU A 279 5.45 20.00 -14.74
N LEU A 280 4.83 18.98 -14.13
CA LEU A 280 3.77 19.15 -13.14
C LEU A 280 4.22 20.00 -11.95
N LYS A 281 5.42 19.75 -11.41
CA LYS A 281 5.98 20.49 -10.28
C LYS A 281 6.12 21.98 -10.57
N TYR A 282 6.59 22.34 -11.76
CA TYR A 282 6.94 23.72 -12.11
C TYR A 282 5.85 24.46 -12.90
N CYS A 283 4.78 23.80 -13.34
CA CYS A 283 3.69 24.38 -14.13
C CYS A 283 3.12 25.68 -13.50
N PHE A 284 2.76 25.63 -12.21
CA PHE A 284 2.19 26.80 -11.52
C PHE A 284 3.20 27.95 -11.33
N ALA A 285 4.48 27.63 -11.10
CA ALA A 285 5.53 28.65 -11.04
C ALA A 285 5.74 29.31 -12.41
N GLY A 286 5.64 28.54 -13.50
CA GLY A 286 5.65 29.05 -14.87
C GLY A 286 4.54 30.07 -15.11
N LEU A 287 3.30 29.74 -14.74
CA LEU A 287 2.17 30.67 -14.83
C LEU A 287 2.44 31.97 -14.05
N LYS A 288 2.92 31.89 -12.80
CA LYS A 288 3.24 33.08 -12.00
C LYS A 288 4.25 33.98 -12.71
N ASN A 289 5.31 33.40 -13.26
CA ASN A 289 6.33 34.14 -13.98
C ASN A 289 5.79 34.79 -15.25
N GLU A 290 4.91 34.11 -15.97
CA GLU A 290 4.21 34.68 -17.14
C GLU A 290 3.31 35.85 -16.75
N MET A 291 2.52 35.71 -15.68
CA MET A 291 1.70 36.80 -15.14
C MET A 291 2.55 38.00 -14.71
N TYR A 292 3.69 37.78 -14.02
CA TYR A 292 4.61 38.86 -13.67
C TYR A 292 5.16 39.58 -14.90
N ARG A 293 5.53 38.84 -15.96
CA ARG A 293 6.00 39.44 -17.22
C ARG A 293 4.93 40.28 -17.89
N LEU A 294 3.70 39.78 -17.97
CA LEU A 294 2.59 40.52 -18.58
C LEU A 294 2.25 41.80 -17.79
N CYS A 295 2.28 41.74 -16.46
CA CYS A 295 2.11 42.93 -15.62
C CYS A 295 3.25 43.94 -15.77
N ALA A 296 4.49 43.48 -15.94
CA ALA A 296 5.65 44.36 -16.15
C ALA A 296 5.68 45.02 -17.54
N GLN A 297 5.00 44.44 -18.53
CA GLN A 297 4.89 44.97 -19.90
C GLN A 297 3.66 45.87 -20.11
N GLY A 298 2.76 45.98 -19.12
CA GLY A 298 1.64 46.90 -19.17
C GLY A 298 2.11 48.36 -19.10
N PRO A 299 1.73 49.25 -20.05
CA PRO A 299 2.08 50.65 -19.96
C PRO A 299 1.46 51.26 -18.70
N ILE A 300 2.27 52.00 -17.94
CA ILE A 300 1.83 52.83 -16.81
C ILE A 300 0.85 53.87 -17.38
N LEU A 301 -0.45 53.57 -17.38
CA LEU A 301 -1.52 54.53 -17.64
C LEU A 301 -1.74 55.39 -16.39
N ILE A 302 -0.71 56.12 -15.98
CA ILE A 302 -0.85 57.30 -15.12
C ILE A 302 -0.64 58.49 -16.06
N LYS A 303 -1.67 58.84 -16.82
CA LYS A 303 -1.75 60.18 -17.42
C LYS A 303 -1.92 61.15 -16.26
N THR A 304 -0.81 61.81 -15.90
CA THR A 304 -0.83 63.07 -15.18
C THR A 304 -1.62 64.07 -16.02
N SER A 305 -2.83 64.41 -15.59
CA SER A 305 -3.53 65.60 -16.08
C SER A 305 -2.85 66.82 -15.45
N PRO A 306 -2.23 67.73 -16.21
CA PRO A 306 -1.83 69.01 -15.66
C PRO A 306 -3.08 69.87 -15.52
N CYS A 307 -3.46 70.22 -14.28
CA CYS A 307 -4.38 71.32 -14.04
C CYS A 307 -3.81 72.57 -14.73
N ARG A 308 -4.50 73.07 -15.76
CA ARG A 308 -4.28 74.41 -16.30
C ARG A 308 -5.38 75.33 -15.79
N SER A 309 -4.91 76.39 -15.12
CA SER A 309 -5.52 77.71 -14.84
C SER A 309 -6.95 77.75 -14.33
#